data_AF-A0A1I0ZQI0-F1
#
_entry.id   AF-A0A1I0ZQI0-F1
#
_cell.length_a   1.000
_cell.length_b   1.000
_cell.length_c   1.000
_cell.angle_alpha   90.00
_cell.angle_beta   90.00
_cell.angle_gamma   90.00
#
_symmetry.space_group_name_H-M   'P 1'
#
loop_
_entity.id
_entity.type
_entity.pdbx_description
1 polymer ?
#
loop_
_entity_poly.entity_id
_entity_poly.type
_entity_poly.pdbx_seq_one_letter_code
_entity_poly.pdbx_strand_id
1 'polypeptide(L)'
;MRKLAIILSIYLFMMMSSGVLAKQTDELTDIASIVTEDGVSVDSWQVTIKEEMNRDAIEHITNKLQDENSYKATRTEDEKAVKYSFERAHKKMNISEMYNVVIPKNAMYDAEFVAVLQGEHWNDSIADFYINRVEDIQATYFTTESTKFACLTADVDAKIEIAYFLNQLKQTLQLTNIQTQTDNVETSKVKKIVYGYTPLWEQEITMQKPMNLQMVVQNGTHDSKRVTIGTPMLINEY
;
A
#
# COMPACT_ATOMS: atom_id res chain seq x y z
N MET A 1 -2.79 24.43 -51.70
CA MET A 1 -2.33 24.96 -50.41
C MET A 1 -3.35 24.78 -49.27
N ARG A 2 -4.62 25.17 -49.41
CA ARG A 2 -5.65 24.98 -48.37
C ARG A 2 -5.83 23.52 -47.89
N LYS A 3 -5.85 22.53 -48.79
CA LYS A 3 -6.01 21.11 -48.42
C LYS A 3 -4.81 20.55 -47.64
N LEU A 4 -3.60 21.02 -47.93
CA LEU A 4 -2.38 20.65 -47.21
C LEU A 4 -2.37 21.24 -45.79
N ALA A 5 -2.86 22.47 -45.62
CA ALA A 5 -2.98 23.10 -44.31
C ALA A 5 -3.99 22.37 -43.39
N ILE A 6 -5.09 21.86 -43.94
CA ILE A 6 -6.10 21.11 -43.18
C ILE A 6 -5.54 19.75 -42.72
N ILE A 7 -4.82 19.03 -43.58
CA ILE A 7 -4.20 17.75 -43.22
C ILE A 7 -3.13 17.95 -42.13
N LEU A 8 -2.32 19.00 -42.25
CA LEU A 8 -1.31 19.34 -41.25
C LEU A 8 -1.96 19.72 -39.90
N SER A 9 -3.08 20.45 -39.94
CA SER A 9 -3.86 20.82 -38.74
C SER A 9 -4.45 19.60 -38.03
N ILE A 10 -4.95 18.61 -38.77
CA ILE A 10 -5.48 17.37 -38.20
C ILE A 10 -4.35 16.54 -37.57
N TYR A 11 -3.19 16.48 -38.23
CA TYR A 11 -2.02 15.77 -37.71
C TYR A 11 -1.46 16.42 -36.44
N LEU A 12 -1.43 17.76 -36.38
CA LEU A 12 -1.08 18.52 -35.18
C LEU A 12 -2.08 18.30 -34.03
N PHE A 13 -3.37 18.17 -34.34
CA PHE A 13 -4.40 17.92 -33.33
C PHE A 13 -4.30 16.50 -32.74
N MET A 14 -3.94 15.50 -33.55
CA MET A 14 -3.70 14.13 -33.07
C MET A 14 -2.44 14.01 -32.20
N MET A 15 -1.40 14.81 -32.46
CA MET A 15 -0.19 14.86 -31.63
C MET A 15 -0.44 15.49 -30.24
N MET A 16 -1.45 16.36 -30.10
CA MET A 16 -1.82 16.94 -28.80
C MET A 16 -2.64 15.99 -27.91
N SER A 17 -3.19 14.90 -28.45
CA SER A 17 -3.97 13.92 -27.67
C SER A 17 -3.13 12.82 -27.00
N SER A 18 -1.84 12.72 -27.29
CA SER A 18 -0.92 11.74 -26.70
C SER A 18 -0.07 12.41 -25.62
N GLY A 19 -0.69 12.68 -24.48
CA GLY A 19 -0.01 13.30 -23.34
C GLY A 19 -0.82 13.31 -22.06
N VAL A 20 -1.85 12.47 -21.91
CA VAL A 20 -2.23 12.03 -20.57
C VAL A 20 -1.16 11.01 -20.22
N LEU A 21 -0.06 11.48 -19.63
CA LEU A 21 0.74 10.62 -18.75
C LEU A 21 -0.32 10.03 -17.82
N ALA A 22 -0.66 8.74 -18.00
CA ALA A 22 -1.53 8.07 -17.06
C ALA A 22 -0.86 8.32 -15.71
N LYS A 23 -1.49 9.14 -14.86
CA LYS A 23 -0.99 9.38 -13.52
C LYS A 23 -0.95 7.98 -12.93
N GLN A 24 0.24 7.42 -12.79
CA GLN A 24 0.43 6.12 -12.19
C GLN A 24 -0.23 6.25 -10.81
N THR A 25 -1.35 5.57 -10.66
CA THR A 25 -2.17 5.70 -9.47
C THR A 25 -1.51 4.90 -8.36
N ASP A 26 -1.50 5.46 -7.16
CA ASP A 26 -0.99 4.76 -6.00
C ASP A 26 -2.00 3.68 -5.57
N GLU A 27 -1.50 2.49 -5.26
CA GLU A 27 -2.30 1.30 -5.02
C GLU A 27 -3.24 1.45 -3.81
N LEU A 28 -2.81 2.11 -2.73
CA LEU A 28 -3.68 2.36 -1.58
C LEU A 28 -4.81 3.32 -1.96
N THR A 29 -4.49 4.34 -2.76
CA THR A 29 -5.47 5.34 -3.21
C THR A 29 -6.52 4.71 -4.12
N ASP A 30 -6.13 3.79 -5.00
CA ASP A 30 -7.06 3.02 -5.83
C ASP A 30 -7.99 2.16 -4.98
N ILE A 31 -7.44 1.40 -4.03
CA ILE A 31 -8.22 0.56 -3.12
C ILE A 31 -9.20 1.41 -2.30
N ALA A 32 -8.73 2.52 -1.75
CA ALA A 32 -9.54 3.40 -0.93
C ALA A 32 -10.66 4.09 -1.72
N SER A 33 -10.40 4.45 -2.98
CA SER A 33 -11.42 5.02 -3.87
C SER A 33 -12.55 4.01 -4.11
N ILE A 34 -12.22 2.74 -4.41
CA ILE A 34 -13.23 1.68 -4.61
C ILE A 34 -14.07 1.45 -3.35
N VAL A 35 -13.44 1.45 -2.17
CA VAL A 35 -14.15 1.26 -0.89
C VAL A 35 -15.08 2.44 -0.60
N THR A 36 -14.61 3.67 -0.80
CA THR A 36 -15.37 4.88 -0.45
C THR A 36 -16.46 5.23 -1.47
N GLU A 37 -16.31 4.85 -2.75
CA GLU A 37 -17.33 5.01 -3.80
C GLU A 37 -18.63 4.27 -3.47
N ASP A 38 -18.54 3.11 -2.81
CA ASP A 38 -19.68 2.31 -2.35
C ASP A 38 -20.28 2.82 -1.02
N GLY A 39 -19.82 3.98 -0.52
CA GLY A 39 -20.25 4.56 0.75
C GLY A 39 -19.77 3.79 1.98
N VAL A 40 -18.80 2.89 1.81
CA VAL A 40 -18.17 2.15 2.90
C VAL A 40 -17.09 3.03 3.53
N SER A 41 -17.13 3.16 4.86
CA SER A 41 -16.08 3.86 5.60
C SER A 41 -14.85 2.97 5.75
N VAL A 42 -13.68 3.57 5.52
CA VAL A 42 -12.40 2.95 5.88
C VAL A 42 -12.23 2.99 7.40
N ASP A 43 -11.90 1.85 7.99
CA ASP A 43 -11.60 1.74 9.42
C ASP A 43 -10.13 2.08 9.67
N SER A 44 -9.24 1.44 8.91
CA SER A 44 -7.79 1.66 9.02
C SER A 44 -7.10 1.44 7.68
N TRP A 45 -5.96 2.10 7.53
CA TRP A 45 -5.06 1.90 6.40
C TRP A 45 -3.61 1.96 6.88
N GLN A 46 -2.74 1.28 6.16
CA GLN A 46 -1.31 1.26 6.42
C GLN A 46 -0.55 1.06 5.11
N VAL A 47 0.54 1.80 4.96
CA VAL A 47 1.62 1.50 4.01
C VAL A 47 2.89 1.19 4.76
N THR A 48 3.57 0.14 4.31
CA THR A 48 4.89 -0.26 4.75
C THR A 48 5.83 -0.24 3.56
N ILE A 49 6.90 0.54 3.61
CA ILE A 49 7.99 0.52 2.64
C ILE A 49 9.17 -0.15 3.31
N LYS A 50 9.78 -1.15 2.67
CA LYS A 50 10.94 -1.84 3.23
C LYS A 50 12.00 -2.13 2.19
N GLU A 51 13.25 -2.14 2.62
CA GLU A 51 14.40 -2.43 1.76
C GLU A 51 15.54 -3.02 2.58
N GLU A 52 16.23 -4.01 2.00
CA GLU A 52 17.50 -4.51 2.50
C GLU A 52 18.62 -3.60 1.98
N MET A 53 19.44 -3.10 2.89
CA MET A 53 20.46 -2.10 2.61
C MET A 53 21.78 -2.49 3.28
N ASN A 54 22.88 -2.08 2.64
CA ASN A 54 24.19 -2.21 3.25
C ASN A 54 24.31 -1.35 4.51
N ARG A 55 25.30 -1.67 5.35
CA ARG A 55 25.50 -1.02 6.65
C ARG A 55 25.76 0.48 6.55
N ASP A 56 26.55 0.92 5.58
CA ASP A 56 26.93 2.32 5.43
C ASP A 56 25.69 3.20 5.15
N ALA A 57 24.79 2.73 4.28
CA ALA A 57 23.53 3.40 3.99
C ALA A 57 22.63 3.47 5.23
N ILE A 58 22.51 2.36 5.97
CA ILE A 58 21.72 2.30 7.20
C ILE A 58 22.28 3.18 8.31
N GLU A 59 23.58 3.24 8.48
CA GLU A 59 24.21 4.15 9.45
C GLU A 59 23.90 5.61 9.12
N HIS A 60 23.96 5.99 7.84
CA HIS A 60 23.58 7.34 7.40
C HIS A 60 22.10 7.65 7.71
N ILE A 61 21.18 6.75 7.37
CA ILE A 61 19.75 6.90 7.65
C ILE A 61 19.49 6.98 9.16
N THR A 62 20.12 6.09 9.94
CA THR A 62 19.96 6.04 11.40
C THR A 62 20.43 7.33 12.04
N ASN A 63 21.58 7.88 11.62
CA ASN A 63 22.10 9.15 12.13
C ASN A 63 21.15 10.30 11.78
N LYS A 64 20.67 10.37 10.53
CA LYS A 64 19.68 11.37 10.12
C LYS A 64 18.40 11.31 10.94
N LEU A 65 17.85 10.12 11.15
CA LEU A 65 16.65 9.92 11.96
C LEU A 65 16.87 10.28 13.43
N GLN A 66 18.06 10.02 13.98
CA GLN A 66 18.44 10.43 15.33
C GLN A 66 18.53 11.95 15.45
N ASP A 67 19.11 12.64 14.47
CA ASP A 67 19.18 14.11 14.45
C ASP A 67 17.78 14.74 14.38
N GLU A 68 16.89 14.16 13.58
CA GLU A 68 15.50 14.65 13.40
C GLU A 68 14.57 14.28 14.57
N ASN A 69 14.78 13.12 15.22
CA ASN A 69 13.83 12.51 16.17
C ASN A 69 14.47 12.08 17.52
N SER A 70 15.55 12.72 17.94
CA SER A 70 16.38 12.38 19.11
C SER A 70 15.64 12.05 20.43
N TYR A 71 14.38 12.45 20.57
CA TYR A 71 13.53 12.24 21.76
C TYR A 71 12.54 11.04 21.66
N LYS A 72 12.46 10.33 20.53
CA LYS A 72 11.52 9.21 20.32
C LYS A 72 12.15 7.92 19.79
N ALA A 73 13.49 7.82 19.85
CA ALA A 73 14.19 6.62 19.44
C ALA A 73 14.21 5.57 20.56
N THR A 74 13.71 4.36 20.27
CA THR A 74 13.89 3.18 21.12
C THR A 74 14.97 2.29 20.51
N ARG A 75 15.95 1.88 21.31
CA ARG A 75 16.97 0.90 20.93
C ARG A 75 16.75 -0.39 21.69
N THR A 76 16.61 -1.50 20.97
CA THR A 76 16.62 -2.85 21.56
C THR A 76 17.74 -3.68 20.93
N GLU A 77 18.28 -4.61 21.69
CA GLU A 77 19.38 -5.45 21.24
C GLU A 77 19.16 -6.88 21.77
N ASP A 78 19.24 -7.85 20.87
CA ASP A 78 19.20 -9.27 21.21
C ASP A 78 20.48 -9.97 20.72
N GLU A 79 20.53 -11.29 20.82
CA GLU A 79 21.70 -12.08 20.41
C GLU A 79 21.98 -12.00 18.90
N LYS A 80 20.99 -11.64 18.09
CA LYS A 80 21.04 -11.70 16.61
C LYS A 80 21.09 -10.34 15.95
N ALA A 81 20.50 -9.31 16.54
CA ALA A 81 20.36 -8.00 15.91
C ALA A 81 20.30 -6.84 16.92
N VAL A 82 20.62 -5.65 16.41
CA VAL A 82 20.32 -4.36 17.04
C VAL A 82 19.15 -3.75 16.28
N LYS A 83 18.13 -3.29 17.01
CA LYS A 83 16.93 -2.68 16.44
C LYS A 83 16.79 -1.24 16.93
N TYR A 84 16.53 -0.34 16.01
CA TYR A 84 16.14 1.04 16.31
C TYR A 84 14.71 1.25 15.83
N SER A 85 13.90 1.95 16.62
CA SER A 85 12.55 2.34 16.27
C SER A 85 12.36 3.83 16.55
N PHE A 86 11.85 4.57 15.58
CA PHE A 86 11.59 6.00 15.65
C PHE A 86 10.13 6.24 15.33
N GLU A 87 9.43 6.98 16.18
CA GLU A 87 7.99 7.23 16.00
C GLU A 87 7.69 8.72 15.84
N ARG A 88 6.82 9.05 14.88
CA ARG A 88 6.28 10.40 14.68
C ARG A 88 4.75 10.32 14.58
N ALA A 89 4.08 10.96 15.53
CA ALA A 89 2.61 11.03 15.55
C ALA A 89 2.13 12.40 15.05
N HIS A 90 1.31 12.40 14.00
CA HIS A 90 0.62 13.58 13.48
C HIS A 90 -0.74 13.73 14.16
N LYS A 91 -0.73 14.21 15.42
CA LYS A 91 -1.93 14.28 16.30
C LYS A 91 -3.16 14.95 15.69
N LYS A 92 -2.99 15.89 14.75
CA LYS A 92 -4.11 16.60 14.11
C LYS A 92 -4.85 15.75 13.06
N MET A 93 -4.18 14.78 12.43
CA MET A 93 -4.73 13.96 11.36
C MET A 93 -4.98 12.51 11.79
N ASN A 94 -4.66 12.16 13.05
CA ASN A 94 -4.67 10.78 13.54
C ASN A 94 -3.85 9.82 12.67
N ILE A 95 -2.72 10.31 12.16
CA ILE A 95 -1.77 9.54 11.36
C ILE A 95 -0.52 9.30 12.21
N SER A 96 -0.01 8.08 12.18
CA SER A 96 1.27 7.73 12.80
C SER A 96 2.25 7.24 11.75
N GLU A 97 3.50 7.64 11.94
CA GLU A 97 4.64 7.26 11.13
C GLU A 97 5.68 6.60 12.03
N MET A 98 6.24 5.49 11.58
CA MET A 98 7.23 4.72 12.30
C MET A 98 8.36 4.30 11.36
N TYR A 99 9.60 4.45 11.81
CA TYR A 99 10.78 3.96 11.11
C TYR A 99 11.48 2.92 11.97
N ASN A 100 11.73 1.75 11.41
CA ASN A 100 12.44 0.66 12.06
C ASN A 100 13.71 0.34 11.27
N VAL A 101 14.81 0.17 12.00
CA VAL A 101 16.09 -0.27 11.48
C VAL A 101 16.44 -1.57 12.17
N VAL A 102 16.73 -2.62 11.41
CA VAL A 102 17.18 -3.91 11.93
C VAL A 102 18.58 -4.18 11.41
N ILE A 103 19.57 -4.16 12.30
CA ILE A 103 20.98 -4.40 11.95
C ILE A 103 21.40 -5.77 12.50
N PRO A 104 21.60 -6.79 11.66
CA PRO A 104 22.11 -8.08 12.10
C PRO A 104 23.50 -7.92 12.74
N LYS A 105 23.82 -8.75 13.74
CA LYS A 105 25.19 -8.79 14.31
C LYS A 105 26.16 -9.55 13.42
N ASN A 106 25.66 -10.47 12.60
CA ASN A 106 26.46 -11.14 11.59
C ASN A 106 26.62 -10.21 10.37
N ALA A 107 27.87 -9.84 10.07
CA ALA A 107 28.23 -8.93 8.99
C ALA A 107 27.94 -9.47 7.58
N MET A 108 27.66 -10.77 7.43
CA MET A 108 27.29 -11.36 6.14
C MET A 108 25.86 -11.05 5.70
N TYR A 109 25.02 -10.52 6.58
CA TYR A 109 23.64 -10.14 6.26
C TYR A 109 23.51 -8.62 6.21
N ASP A 110 22.74 -8.17 5.21
CA ASP A 110 22.33 -6.78 5.07
C ASP A 110 21.37 -6.38 6.19
N ALA A 111 21.30 -5.07 6.44
CA ALA A 111 20.36 -4.51 7.40
C ALA A 111 19.03 -4.22 6.70
N GLU A 112 17.93 -4.25 7.45
CA GLU A 112 16.59 -3.94 6.91
C GLU A 112 16.15 -2.57 7.43
N PHE A 113 15.67 -1.73 6.52
CA PHE A 113 14.97 -0.50 6.86
C PHE A 113 13.50 -0.61 6.51
N VAL A 114 12.64 -0.21 7.43
CA VAL A 114 11.18 -0.30 7.30
C VAL A 114 10.56 1.03 7.72
N ALA A 115 9.83 1.68 6.82
CA ALA A 115 8.99 2.82 7.12
C ALA A 115 7.53 2.38 7.10
N VAL A 116 6.75 2.79 8.10
CA VAL A 116 5.32 2.50 8.22
C VAL A 116 4.58 3.82 8.36
N LEU A 117 3.61 4.06 7.49
CA LEU A 117 2.67 5.17 7.57
C LEU A 117 1.26 4.58 7.70
N GLN A 118 0.54 4.93 8.75
CA GLN A 118 -0.79 4.38 9.01
C GLN A 118 -1.73 5.42 9.58
N GLY A 119 -3.02 5.21 9.39
CA GLY A 119 -4.06 6.07 9.92
C GLY A 119 -5.41 5.38 9.97
N GLU A 120 -6.38 6.13 10.50
CA GLU A 120 -7.79 5.76 10.55
C GLU A 120 -8.55 6.64 9.56
N HIS A 121 -9.62 6.09 8.99
CA HIS A 121 -10.46 6.76 8.00
C HIS A 121 -9.73 7.19 6.72
N TRP A 122 -10.50 7.48 5.68
CA TRP A 122 -9.98 7.94 4.40
C TRP A 122 -10.89 9.02 3.82
N ASN A 123 -10.29 10.11 3.34
CA ASN A 123 -10.93 11.20 2.63
C ASN A 123 -9.89 11.94 1.78
N ASP A 124 -10.31 12.89 0.96
CA ASP A 124 -9.43 13.63 0.04
C ASP A 124 -8.24 14.29 0.74
N SER A 125 -8.43 14.88 1.93
CA SER A 125 -7.34 15.50 2.69
C SER A 125 -6.32 14.48 3.19
N ILE A 126 -6.76 13.27 3.53
CA ILE A 126 -5.88 12.17 3.94
C ILE A 126 -5.14 11.62 2.72
N ALA A 127 -5.82 11.46 1.58
CA ALA A 127 -5.22 11.00 0.33
C ALA A 127 -4.10 11.95 -0.14
N ASP A 128 -4.35 13.27 -0.13
CA ASP A 128 -3.36 14.28 -0.50
C ASP A 128 -2.16 14.27 0.45
N PHE A 129 -2.39 14.17 1.76
CA PHE A 129 -1.30 14.06 2.72
C PHE A 129 -0.48 12.78 2.50
N TYR A 130 -1.17 11.65 2.32
CA TYR A 130 -0.58 10.35 2.14
C TYR A 130 0.34 10.31 0.92
N ILE A 131 -0.14 10.74 -0.26
CA ILE A 131 0.64 10.73 -1.51
C ILE A 131 1.93 11.52 -1.33
N ASN A 132 1.82 12.77 -0.86
CA ASN A 132 2.97 13.64 -0.65
C ASN A 132 3.96 13.04 0.36
N ARG A 133 3.45 12.42 1.44
CA ARG A 133 4.31 11.88 2.48
C ARG A 133 4.99 10.58 2.06
N VAL A 134 4.31 9.69 1.34
CA VAL A 134 4.91 8.46 0.80
C VAL A 134 5.99 8.79 -0.22
N GLU A 135 5.73 9.73 -1.14
CA GLU A 135 6.74 10.19 -2.10
C GLU A 135 7.98 10.77 -1.41
N ASP A 136 7.78 11.59 -0.37
CA ASP A 136 8.88 12.18 0.41
C ASP A 136 9.68 11.11 1.19
N ILE A 137 9.02 10.15 1.83
CA ILE A 137 9.68 9.02 2.50
C ILE A 137 10.51 8.21 1.49
N GLN A 138 9.90 7.86 0.36
CA GLN A 138 10.52 7.08 -0.70
C GLN A 138 11.77 7.77 -1.24
N ALA A 139 11.65 9.05 -1.62
CA ALA A 139 12.77 9.83 -2.17
C ALA A 139 13.87 10.12 -1.15
N THR A 140 13.53 10.17 0.14
CA THR A 140 14.47 10.55 1.19
C THR A 140 15.30 9.38 1.70
N TYR A 141 14.68 8.20 1.84
CA TYR A 141 15.30 7.09 2.57
C TYR A 141 15.46 5.80 1.76
N PHE A 142 14.74 5.64 0.65
CA PHE A 142 14.70 4.38 -0.10
C PHE A 142 15.28 4.53 -1.50
N THR A 143 15.67 3.40 -2.09
CA THR A 143 16.05 3.32 -3.51
C THR A 143 14.90 2.74 -4.34
N THR A 144 15.16 2.49 -5.62
CA THR A 144 14.22 1.79 -6.51
C THR A 144 14.02 0.33 -6.15
N GLU A 145 14.89 -0.25 -5.33
CA GLU A 145 14.83 -1.67 -4.94
C GLU A 145 13.88 -1.93 -3.75
N SER A 146 13.33 -0.88 -3.15
CA SER A 146 12.39 -1.03 -2.03
C SER A 146 11.10 -1.73 -2.44
N THR A 147 10.48 -2.43 -1.50
CA THR A 147 9.15 -3.01 -1.66
C THR A 147 8.13 -2.21 -0.86
N LYS A 148 7.04 -1.77 -1.49
CA LYS A 148 5.92 -1.11 -0.84
C LYS A 148 4.79 -2.11 -0.67
N PHE A 149 4.25 -2.15 0.53
CA PHE A 149 3.06 -2.91 0.88
C PHE A 149 2.00 -1.92 1.31
N ALA A 150 0.78 -2.05 0.80
CA ALA A 150 -0.37 -1.30 1.29
C ALA A 150 -1.43 -2.25 1.80
N CYS A 151 -2.17 -1.79 2.81
CA CYS A 151 -3.27 -2.51 3.43
C CYS A 151 -4.37 -1.52 3.80
N LEU A 152 -5.62 -1.90 3.56
CA LEU A 152 -6.81 -1.14 3.94
C LEU A 152 -7.85 -2.10 4.52
N THR A 153 -8.42 -1.74 5.67
CA THR A 153 -9.49 -2.47 6.33
C THR A 153 -10.77 -1.64 6.38
N ALA A 154 -11.89 -2.27 6.09
CA ALA A 154 -13.22 -1.66 6.15
C ALA A 154 -14.29 -2.68 6.55
N ASP A 155 -15.30 -2.23 7.29
CA ASP A 155 -16.50 -2.99 7.62
C ASP A 155 -17.61 -2.73 6.58
N VAL A 156 -17.92 -3.74 5.78
CA VAL A 156 -18.97 -3.72 4.76
C VAL A 156 -20.29 -4.13 5.39
N ASP A 157 -21.28 -3.22 5.39
CA ASP A 157 -22.63 -3.46 5.92
C ASP A 157 -23.28 -4.68 5.25
N ALA A 158 -24.10 -5.43 5.99
CA ALA A 158 -24.93 -6.53 5.49
C ALA A 158 -25.81 -6.16 4.29
N LYS A 159 -26.11 -4.86 4.10
CA LYS A 159 -26.81 -4.35 2.91
C LYS A 159 -26.00 -4.43 1.62
N ILE A 160 -24.68 -4.35 1.71
CA ILE A 160 -23.78 -4.46 0.55
C ILE A 160 -23.32 -5.91 0.46
N GLU A 161 -23.77 -6.60 -0.58
CA GLU A 161 -23.30 -7.96 -0.80
C GLU A 161 -21.80 -7.96 -1.11
N ILE A 162 -21.03 -8.76 -0.38
CA ILE A 162 -19.59 -8.96 -0.65
C ILE A 162 -19.33 -9.36 -2.11
N ALA A 163 -20.29 -10.01 -2.77
CA ALA A 163 -20.23 -10.35 -4.18
C ALA A 163 -20.25 -9.11 -5.09
N TYR A 164 -21.04 -8.08 -4.74
CA TYR A 164 -21.10 -6.81 -5.45
C TYR A 164 -19.76 -6.06 -5.32
N PHE A 165 -19.27 -5.89 -4.09
CA PHE A 165 -17.98 -5.26 -3.81
C PHE A 165 -16.84 -5.96 -4.58
N LEU A 166 -16.81 -7.29 -4.54
CA LEU A 166 -15.85 -8.09 -5.30
C LEU A 166 -15.92 -7.87 -6.81
N ASN A 167 -17.11 -7.66 -7.36
CA ASN A 167 -17.27 -7.41 -8.79
C ASN A 167 -16.79 -6.00 -9.16
N GLN A 168 -17.06 -5.00 -8.32
CA GLN A 168 -16.50 -3.66 -8.49
C GLN A 168 -14.97 -3.68 -8.48
N LEU A 169 -14.37 -4.30 -7.46
CA LEU A 169 -12.92 -4.46 -7.34
C LEU A 169 -12.32 -5.11 -8.60
N LYS A 170 -12.95 -6.17 -9.13
CA LYS A 170 -12.51 -6.84 -10.35
C LYS A 170 -12.59 -5.95 -11.59
N GLN A 171 -13.66 -5.17 -11.72
CA GLN A 171 -13.88 -4.31 -12.89
C GLN A 171 -12.94 -3.10 -12.86
N THR A 172 -12.89 -2.38 -11.75
CA THR A 172 -12.08 -1.17 -11.60
C THR A 172 -10.59 -1.47 -11.73
N LEU A 173 -10.12 -2.54 -11.10
CA LEU A 173 -8.70 -2.93 -11.15
C LEU A 173 -8.38 -3.87 -12.32
N GLN A 174 -9.32 -4.20 -13.20
CA GLN A 174 -9.10 -5.13 -14.32
C GLN A 174 -8.47 -6.46 -13.87
N LEU A 175 -8.98 -7.02 -12.76
CA LEU A 175 -8.35 -8.18 -12.12
C LEU A 175 -8.39 -9.41 -13.02
N THR A 176 -7.23 -10.06 -13.13
CA THR A 176 -7.03 -11.35 -13.78
C THR A 176 -6.36 -12.32 -12.80
N ASN A 177 -6.10 -13.56 -13.23
CA ASN A 177 -5.50 -14.61 -12.39
C ASN A 177 -6.19 -14.83 -11.03
N ILE A 178 -7.50 -14.58 -10.97
CA ILE A 178 -8.23 -14.56 -9.70
C ILE A 178 -8.28 -15.98 -9.11
N GLN A 179 -7.85 -16.10 -7.86
CA GLN A 179 -7.98 -17.32 -7.06
C GLN A 179 -8.79 -17.03 -5.81
N THR A 180 -9.59 -17.99 -5.37
CA THR A 180 -10.41 -17.84 -4.17
C THR A 180 -10.31 -19.07 -3.31
N GLN A 181 -10.07 -18.85 -2.02
CA GLN A 181 -10.10 -19.87 -0.98
C GLN A 181 -11.22 -19.51 -0.02
N THR A 182 -12.08 -20.48 0.29
CA THR A 182 -13.21 -20.29 1.22
C THR A 182 -13.04 -21.26 2.37
N ASP A 183 -13.22 -20.78 3.58
CA ASP A 183 -13.27 -21.61 4.77
C ASP A 183 -14.72 -21.78 5.24
N ASN A 184 -15.18 -23.02 5.21
CA ASN A 184 -16.54 -23.39 5.58
C ASN A 184 -16.66 -23.80 7.07
N VAL A 185 -15.57 -23.76 7.83
CA VAL A 185 -15.60 -24.03 9.27
C VAL A 185 -16.33 -22.88 9.97
N GLU A 186 -17.39 -23.22 10.70
CA GLU A 186 -18.27 -22.24 11.35
C GLU A 186 -17.50 -21.30 12.29
N THR A 187 -16.55 -21.87 13.06
CA THR A 187 -15.70 -21.16 14.02
C THR A 187 -14.55 -20.37 13.39
N SER A 188 -14.31 -20.51 12.08
CA SER A 188 -13.22 -19.79 11.43
C SER A 188 -13.51 -18.30 11.35
N LYS A 189 -12.53 -17.47 11.74
CA LYS A 189 -12.61 -16.02 11.61
C LYS A 189 -12.53 -15.57 10.15
N VAL A 190 -11.67 -16.24 9.39
CA VAL A 190 -11.46 -16.00 7.96
C VAL A 190 -12.50 -16.80 7.19
N LYS A 191 -13.32 -16.14 6.39
CA LYS A 191 -14.35 -16.81 5.59
C LYS A 191 -13.93 -16.96 4.14
N LYS A 192 -13.18 -15.99 3.62
CA LYS A 192 -12.73 -15.99 2.22
C LYS A 192 -11.41 -15.27 2.07
N ILE A 193 -10.54 -15.81 1.24
CA ILE A 193 -9.32 -15.15 0.76
C ILE A 193 -9.40 -15.11 -0.76
N VAL A 194 -9.20 -13.94 -1.35
CA VAL A 194 -9.18 -13.71 -2.79
C VAL A 194 -7.81 -13.18 -3.17
N TYR A 195 -7.19 -13.79 -4.16
CA TYR A 195 -5.96 -13.31 -4.78
C TYR A 195 -6.29 -12.83 -6.19
N GLY A 196 -5.58 -11.81 -6.66
CA GLY A 196 -5.74 -11.27 -8.00
C GLY A 196 -4.48 -10.61 -8.53
N TYR A 197 -4.48 -10.38 -9.83
CA TYR A 197 -3.46 -9.61 -10.53
C TYR A 197 -4.11 -8.46 -11.30
N THR A 198 -3.61 -7.25 -11.12
CA THR A 198 -3.91 -6.10 -11.97
C THR A 198 -2.66 -5.66 -12.72
N PRO A 199 -2.76 -5.36 -14.03
CA PRO A 199 -1.66 -4.75 -14.78
C PRO A 199 -1.51 -3.24 -14.50
N LEU A 200 -2.37 -2.65 -13.66
CA LEU A 200 -2.35 -1.23 -13.33
C LEU A 200 -1.25 -0.87 -12.32
N TRP A 201 -0.73 -1.87 -11.59
CA TRP A 201 0.27 -1.70 -10.53
C TRP A 201 1.59 -2.35 -10.94
N GLU A 202 2.71 -1.70 -10.60
CA GLU A 202 4.05 -2.16 -11.00
C GLU A 202 4.54 -3.34 -10.17
N GLN A 203 4.24 -3.35 -8.86
CA GLN A 203 4.74 -4.40 -7.97
C GLN A 203 3.89 -5.66 -8.08
N GLU A 204 4.56 -6.81 -8.19
CA GLU A 204 3.92 -8.12 -8.19
C GLU A 204 4.76 -9.17 -7.47
N ILE A 205 4.09 -10.22 -6.99
CA ILE A 205 4.71 -11.43 -6.47
C ILE A 205 4.33 -12.57 -7.41
N THR A 206 5.34 -13.31 -7.87
CA THR A 206 5.12 -14.51 -8.68
C THR A 206 5.32 -15.75 -7.82
N MET A 207 4.23 -16.51 -7.61
CA MET A 207 4.31 -17.87 -7.06
C MET A 207 4.14 -18.90 -8.18
N GLN A 208 2.90 -19.18 -8.59
CA GLN A 208 2.58 -19.97 -9.79
C GLN A 208 2.12 -19.08 -10.95
N LYS A 209 1.49 -17.96 -10.60
CA LYS A 209 1.04 -16.87 -11.49
C LYS A 209 1.35 -15.55 -10.79
N PRO A 210 1.55 -14.46 -11.55
CA PRO A 210 1.70 -13.14 -10.94
C PRO A 210 0.43 -12.79 -10.16
N MET A 211 0.62 -12.19 -9.00
CA MET A 211 -0.42 -11.63 -8.13
C MET A 211 0.11 -10.36 -7.48
N ASN A 212 -0.76 -9.38 -7.29
CA ASN A 212 -0.43 -8.13 -6.59
C ASN A 212 -1.61 -7.58 -5.79
N LEU A 213 -2.62 -8.43 -5.55
CA LEU A 213 -3.75 -8.13 -4.70
C LEU A 213 -4.10 -9.35 -3.87
N GLN A 214 -4.29 -9.14 -2.58
CA GLN A 214 -4.90 -10.09 -1.66
C GLN A 214 -6.03 -9.40 -0.91
N MET A 215 -7.20 -10.03 -0.88
CA MET A 215 -8.33 -9.59 -0.06
C MET A 215 -8.74 -10.71 0.88
N VAL A 216 -8.90 -10.38 2.16
CA VAL A 216 -9.41 -11.28 3.18
C VAL A 216 -10.77 -10.78 3.65
N VAL A 217 -11.73 -11.70 3.76
CA VAL A 217 -13.07 -11.44 4.29
C VAL A 217 -13.24 -12.21 5.59
N GLN A 218 -13.64 -11.50 6.63
CA GLN A 218 -13.94 -12.02 7.95
C GLN A 218 -15.37 -11.67 8.36
N ASN A 219 -15.88 -12.32 9.41
CA ASN A 219 -17.10 -11.85 10.06
C ASN A 219 -16.80 -10.57 10.84
N GLY A 220 -17.54 -9.50 10.54
CA GLY A 220 -17.49 -8.25 11.30
C GLY A 220 -18.47 -8.24 12.47
N THR A 221 -18.71 -7.07 13.04
CA THR A 221 -19.70 -6.88 14.11
C THR A 221 -21.12 -6.73 13.54
N HIS A 222 -22.15 -7.20 14.25
CA HIS A 222 -23.56 -6.98 13.90
C HIS A 222 -23.90 -7.34 12.43
N ASP A 223 -23.57 -8.58 12.02
CA ASP A 223 -23.80 -9.14 10.68
C ASP A 223 -23.04 -8.48 9.51
N SER A 224 -22.18 -7.50 9.77
CA SER A 224 -21.25 -6.95 8.77
C SER A 224 -20.16 -7.94 8.35
N LYS A 225 -19.49 -7.65 7.25
CA LYS A 225 -18.28 -8.35 6.79
C LYS A 225 -17.10 -7.40 6.87
N ARG A 226 -16.08 -7.81 7.63
CA ARG A 226 -14.80 -7.10 7.63
C ARG A 226 -14.00 -7.52 6.41
N VAL A 227 -13.53 -6.55 5.66
CA VAL A 227 -12.71 -6.77 4.47
C VAL A 227 -11.38 -6.08 4.67
N THR A 228 -10.30 -6.83 4.46
CA THR A 228 -8.93 -6.31 4.47
C THR A 228 -8.33 -6.57 3.09
N ILE A 229 -7.95 -5.52 2.38
CA ILE A 229 -7.31 -5.59 1.05
C ILE A 229 -5.87 -5.16 1.20
N GLY A 230 -4.94 -5.90 0.61
CA GLY A 230 -3.54 -5.53 0.56
C GLY A 230 -2.87 -5.84 -0.76
N THR A 231 -1.74 -5.18 -0.96
CA THR A 231 -0.91 -5.23 -2.16
C THR A 231 0.57 -5.14 -1.78
N PRO A 232 1.48 -5.87 -2.48
CA PRO A 232 1.15 -6.99 -3.35
C PRO A 232 0.49 -8.17 -2.58
N MET A 233 0.63 -8.18 -1.25
CA MET A 233 -0.03 -9.11 -0.34
C MET A 233 -0.17 -8.50 1.07
N LEU A 234 -0.95 -9.14 1.94
CA LEU A 234 -1.04 -8.75 3.35
C LEU A 234 0.19 -9.26 4.11
N ILE A 235 0.90 -8.35 4.79
CA ILE A 235 2.09 -8.66 5.59
C ILE A 235 1.86 -8.58 7.11
N ASN A 236 0.71 -8.05 7.53
CA ASN A 236 0.30 -8.00 8.92
C ASN A 236 -0.76 -9.08 9.20
N GLU A 237 -0.81 -9.56 10.44
CA GLU A 237 -1.88 -10.47 10.87
C GLU A 237 -3.26 -9.76 10.82
N TYR A 238 -4.28 -10.54 10.46
CA TYR A 238 -5.67 -10.10 10.29
C TYR A 238 -6.64 -10.98 11.09
#